data_AF-A0AAV5U9X8-F1
#
_entry.id   AF-A0AAV5U9X8-F1
#
_cell.length_a   1.000
_cell.length_b   1.000
_cell.length_c   1.000
_cell.angle_alpha   90.00
_cell.angle_beta   90.00
_cell.angle_gamma   90.00
#
_symmetry.space_group_name_H-M   'P 1'
#
loop_
_entity.id
_entity.type
_entity.pdbx_description
1 polymer ?
#
loop_
_entity_poly.entity_id
_entity_poly.type
_entity_poly.pdbx_seq_one_letter_code
_entity_poly.pdbx_strand_id
1 'polypeptide(L)'
;KMLQIARALGKLQACSLKKEPTAPELQKDFFGQMADTWPLETYRGMFKGMAALDNSDKTRALMEKVHDLLPTYHGSNLASTIHKQMGFRPVLVNGDLHVGNVLIDNENGDLVALIDWQCAHLGVGVEDLHRIAISALTAEQRRESSRMLVEEMYNSLVENLDGADPPYSLDTLLVVSDILFPHCALYFVSVFISII
;
A
#
# COMPACT_ATOMS: atom_id res chain seq x y z
N LYS A 1 17.49 -4.82 0.20
CA LYS A 1 16.41 -4.83 -0.82
C LYS A 1 15.27 -3.88 -0.45
N MET A 2 14.58 -4.06 0.68
CA MET A 2 13.51 -3.13 1.12
C MET A 2 13.91 -1.65 1.19
N LEU A 3 15.13 -1.34 1.65
CA LEU A 3 15.67 0.03 1.61
C LEU A 3 15.76 0.60 0.19
N GLN A 4 16.16 -0.19 -0.81
CA GLN A 4 16.22 0.27 -2.19
C GLN A 4 14.82 0.57 -2.74
N ILE A 5 13.85 -0.28 -2.38
CA ILE A 5 12.43 -0.09 -2.76
C ILE A 5 11.88 1.18 -2.10
N ALA A 6 12.10 1.37 -0.79
CA ALA A 6 11.68 2.58 -0.08
C ALA A 6 12.27 3.85 -0.72
N ARG A 7 13.56 3.85 -1.06
CA ARG A 7 14.19 4.95 -1.82
C ARG A 7 13.52 5.18 -3.18
N ALA A 8 13.29 4.12 -3.94
CA ALA A 8 12.67 4.23 -5.26
C ALA A 8 11.24 4.78 -5.18
N LEU A 9 10.47 4.39 -4.16
CA LEU A 9 9.15 4.95 -3.89
C LEU A 9 9.24 6.45 -3.55
N GLY A 10 10.21 6.87 -2.74
CA GLY A 10 10.45 8.29 -2.47
C GLY A 10 10.75 9.08 -3.76
N LYS A 11 11.64 8.57 -4.61
CA LYS A 11 11.96 9.16 -5.92
C LYS A 11 10.74 9.25 -6.84
N LEU A 12 9.93 8.19 -6.90
CA LEU A 12 8.70 8.16 -7.68
C LEU A 12 7.72 9.24 -7.21
N GLN A 13 7.54 9.39 -5.90
CA GLN A 13 6.68 10.42 -5.32
C GLN A 13 7.16 11.83 -5.68
N ALA A 14 8.48 12.08 -5.57
CA ALA A 14 9.07 13.35 -5.96
C ALA A 14 8.85 13.65 -7.45
N CYS A 15 9.02 12.64 -8.31
CA CYS A 15 8.75 12.75 -9.75
C CYS A 15 7.27 13.09 -10.02
N SER A 16 6.35 12.40 -9.35
CA SER A 16 4.92 12.66 -9.47
C SER A 16 4.56 14.10 -9.10
N LEU A 17 5.08 14.62 -7.99
CA LEU A 17 4.84 16.00 -7.57
C LEU A 17 5.36 17.03 -8.56
N LYS A 18 6.48 16.75 -9.24
CA LYS A 18 7.05 17.63 -10.27
C LYS A 18 6.31 17.55 -11.60
N LYS A 19 5.69 16.41 -11.90
CA LYS A 19 4.99 16.16 -13.17
C LYS A 19 3.49 16.45 -13.09
N GLU A 20 2.93 16.50 -11.88
CA GLU A 20 1.52 16.76 -11.61
C GLU A 20 0.60 15.92 -12.49
N PRO A 21 0.63 14.57 -12.39
CA PRO A 21 -0.12 13.72 -13.30
C PRO A 21 -1.63 13.99 -13.21
N THR A 22 -2.24 14.35 -14.35
CA THR A 22 -3.65 14.75 -14.43
C THR A 22 -4.52 13.77 -15.23
N ALA A 23 -4.02 12.58 -15.55
CA ALA A 23 -4.79 11.59 -16.32
C ALA A 23 -6.12 11.28 -15.59
N PRO A 24 -7.29 11.38 -16.27
CA PRO A 24 -8.59 11.18 -15.62
C PRO A 24 -8.73 9.82 -14.93
N GLU A 25 -8.02 8.80 -15.42
CA GLU A 25 -7.97 7.46 -14.86
C GLU A 25 -7.45 7.44 -13.41
N LEU A 26 -6.50 8.32 -13.09
CA LEU A 26 -5.88 8.41 -11.76
C LEU A 26 -6.79 9.06 -10.70
N GLN A 27 -7.86 9.72 -11.15
CA GLN A 27 -8.85 10.40 -10.30
C GLN A 27 -10.04 9.50 -9.96
N LYS A 28 -10.13 8.32 -10.57
CA LYS A 28 -11.22 7.36 -10.35
C LYS A 28 -11.13 6.78 -8.94
N ASP A 29 -12.30 6.55 -8.32
CA ASP A 29 -12.37 5.81 -7.06
C ASP A 29 -12.17 4.32 -7.33
N PHE A 30 -10.91 3.90 -7.36
CA PHE A 30 -10.50 2.52 -7.57
C PHE A 30 -11.14 1.57 -6.54
N PHE A 31 -11.13 1.96 -5.26
CA PHE A 31 -11.67 1.15 -4.17
C PHE A 31 -13.20 1.04 -4.24
N GLY A 32 -13.89 2.13 -4.61
CA GLY A 32 -15.32 2.13 -4.86
C GLY A 32 -15.70 1.18 -6.01
N GLN A 33 -15.00 1.27 -7.15
CA GLN A 33 -15.26 0.40 -8.31
C GLN A 33 -15.02 -1.08 -8.02
N MET A 34 -14.00 -1.39 -7.21
CA MET A 34 -13.79 -2.76 -6.75
C MET A 34 -14.91 -3.23 -5.83
N ALA A 35 -15.42 -2.39 -4.93
CA ALA A 35 -16.53 -2.76 -4.07
C ALA A 35 -17.84 -2.99 -4.85
N ASP A 36 -18.05 -2.28 -5.95
CA ASP A 36 -19.14 -2.54 -6.89
C ASP A 36 -18.99 -3.90 -7.59
N THR A 37 -17.75 -4.27 -7.91
CA THR A 37 -17.41 -5.55 -8.58
C THR A 37 -17.45 -6.73 -7.61
N TRP A 38 -17.02 -6.51 -6.37
CA TRP A 38 -16.94 -7.51 -5.31
C TRP A 38 -17.81 -7.07 -4.13
N PRO A 39 -19.11 -7.43 -4.14
CA PRO A 39 -19.99 -7.18 -3.01
C PRO A 39 -19.43 -7.74 -1.70
N LEU A 40 -19.89 -7.20 -0.57
CA LEU A 40 -19.40 -7.58 0.76
C LEU A 40 -19.35 -9.11 0.98
N GLU A 41 -20.36 -9.85 0.52
CA GLU A 41 -20.39 -11.31 0.65
C GLU A 41 -19.30 -12.02 -0.17
N THR A 42 -19.00 -11.51 -1.38
CA THR A 42 -17.86 -11.97 -2.17
C THR A 42 -16.55 -11.64 -1.47
N TYR A 43 -16.43 -10.41 -0.95
CA TYR A 43 -15.25 -9.97 -0.21
C TYR A 43 -15.01 -10.81 1.06
N ARG A 44 -16.06 -11.14 1.81
CA ARG A 44 -16.02 -12.10 2.92
C ARG A 44 -15.58 -13.49 2.46
N GLY A 45 -16.04 -13.91 1.29
CA GLY A 45 -15.67 -15.19 0.67
C GLY A 45 -14.17 -15.32 0.41
N MET A 46 -13.50 -14.24 0.00
CA MET A 46 -12.06 -14.23 -0.28
C MET A 46 -11.20 -14.65 0.91
N PHE A 47 -11.67 -14.37 2.13
CA PHE A 47 -10.98 -14.74 3.36
C PHE A 47 -11.19 -16.20 3.78
N LYS A 48 -12.14 -16.93 3.16
CA LYS A 48 -12.41 -18.33 3.52
C LYS A 48 -11.24 -19.26 3.15
N GLY A 49 -10.42 -18.89 2.16
CA GLY A 49 -9.21 -19.63 1.79
C GLY A 49 -8.21 -19.77 2.94
N MET A 50 -8.20 -18.82 3.90
CA MET A 50 -7.35 -18.89 5.10
C MET A 50 -7.57 -20.18 5.90
N ALA A 51 -8.83 -20.59 6.05
CA ALA A 51 -9.18 -21.77 6.84
C ALA A 51 -8.72 -23.09 6.17
N ALA A 52 -8.46 -23.08 4.86
CA ALA A 52 -7.86 -24.21 4.16
C ALA A 52 -6.34 -24.30 4.40
N LEU A 53 -5.67 -23.15 4.63
CA LEU A 53 -4.24 -23.07 4.90
C LEU A 53 -3.91 -23.34 6.38
N ASP A 54 -4.70 -22.79 7.30
CA ASP A 54 -4.57 -23.02 8.74
C ASP A 54 -5.95 -22.96 9.42
N ASN A 55 -6.35 -24.07 10.05
CA ASN A 55 -7.61 -24.20 10.78
C ASN A 55 -7.41 -24.31 12.30
N SER A 56 -6.29 -23.82 12.83
CA SER A 56 -6.06 -23.75 14.26
C SER A 56 -7.10 -22.86 14.97
N ASP A 57 -7.38 -23.13 16.24
CA ASP A 57 -8.30 -22.30 17.06
C ASP A 57 -7.90 -20.83 17.06
N LYS A 58 -6.58 -20.58 17.07
CA LYS A 58 -6.02 -19.22 16.99
C LYS A 58 -6.41 -18.53 15.68
N THR A 59 -6.22 -19.20 14.55
CA THR A 59 -6.53 -18.63 13.23
C THR A 59 -8.02 -18.42 13.07
N ARG A 60 -8.86 -19.38 13.48
CA ARG A 60 -10.32 -19.20 13.51
C ARG A 60 -10.75 -17.98 14.31
N ALA A 61 -10.25 -17.81 15.53
CA ALA A 61 -10.59 -16.67 16.38
C ALA A 61 -10.14 -15.32 15.78
N LEU A 62 -9.03 -15.30 15.04
CA LEU A 62 -8.61 -14.11 14.29
C LEU A 62 -9.49 -13.87 13.06
N MET A 63 -9.92 -14.92 12.37
CA MET A 63 -10.82 -14.82 11.22
C MET A 63 -12.19 -14.26 11.58
N GLU A 64 -12.73 -14.63 12.74
CA GLU A 64 -13.98 -14.06 13.26
C GLU A 64 -13.83 -12.54 13.48
N LYS A 65 -12.72 -12.09 14.08
CA LYS A 65 -12.43 -10.66 14.25
C LYS A 65 -12.27 -9.93 12.90
N VAL A 66 -11.59 -10.55 11.94
CA VAL A 66 -11.47 -9.99 10.59
C VAL A 66 -12.87 -9.86 9.97
N HIS A 67 -13.70 -10.91 10.06
CA HIS A 67 -15.06 -10.91 9.54
C HIS A 67 -15.89 -9.75 10.11
N ASP A 68 -15.82 -9.49 11.40
CA ASP A 68 -16.55 -8.37 12.02
C ASP A 68 -16.05 -7.00 11.56
N LEU A 69 -14.77 -6.88 11.19
CA LEU A 69 -14.17 -5.65 10.67
C LEU A 69 -14.47 -5.39 9.19
N LEU A 70 -14.70 -6.43 8.38
CA LEU A 70 -14.83 -6.28 6.92
C LEU A 70 -15.86 -5.23 6.47
N PRO A 71 -17.06 -5.09 7.08
CA PRO A 71 -18.01 -4.04 6.70
C PRO A 71 -17.46 -2.62 6.82
N THR A 72 -16.56 -2.37 7.77
CA THR A 72 -15.94 -1.05 7.99
C THR A 72 -14.95 -0.70 6.90
N TYR A 73 -14.28 -1.71 6.32
CA TYR A 73 -13.22 -1.53 5.33
C TYR A 73 -13.68 -1.75 3.89
N HIS A 74 -14.78 -2.50 3.68
CA HIS A 74 -15.35 -2.75 2.36
C HIS A 74 -15.78 -1.44 1.71
N GLY A 75 -15.28 -1.17 0.50
CA GLY A 75 -15.53 0.07 -0.23
C GLY A 75 -14.91 1.33 0.37
N SER A 76 -14.11 1.21 1.44
CA SER A 76 -13.40 2.37 1.97
C SER A 76 -12.33 2.84 1.00
N ASN A 77 -12.40 4.11 0.63
CA ASN A 77 -11.46 4.79 -0.25
C ASN A 77 -10.44 5.63 0.54
N LEU A 78 -10.18 5.30 1.82
CA LEU A 78 -9.31 6.10 2.68
C LEU A 78 -7.90 6.27 2.09
N ALA A 79 -7.32 5.21 1.53
CA ALA A 79 -5.99 5.24 0.94
C ALA A 79 -5.87 6.26 -0.22
N SER A 80 -6.93 6.40 -1.04
CA SER A 80 -7.01 7.37 -2.14
C SER A 80 -7.60 8.73 -1.76
N THR A 81 -8.03 8.95 -0.51
CA THR A 81 -8.71 10.20 -0.10
C THR A 81 -8.16 10.88 1.14
N ILE A 82 -7.31 10.23 1.94
CA ILE A 82 -6.78 10.79 3.20
C ILE A 82 -6.01 12.10 2.97
N HIS A 83 -5.33 12.24 1.83
CA HIS A 83 -4.65 13.47 1.45
C HIS A 83 -5.60 14.68 1.35
N LYS A 84 -6.86 14.45 0.93
CA LYS A 84 -7.89 15.49 0.87
C LYS A 84 -8.34 15.92 2.27
N GLN A 85 -8.47 14.95 3.18
CA GLN A 85 -8.88 15.18 4.57
C GLN A 85 -7.81 15.92 5.35
N MET A 86 -6.53 15.62 5.07
CA MET A 86 -5.38 16.23 5.74
C MET A 86 -4.82 17.46 5.03
N GLY A 87 -5.34 17.81 3.84
CA GLY A 87 -5.00 19.03 3.14
C GLY A 87 -3.61 19.05 2.49
N PHE A 88 -3.09 17.89 2.06
CA PHE A 88 -1.79 17.81 1.37
C PHE A 88 -1.91 17.33 -0.08
N ARG A 89 -0.91 17.67 -0.90
CA ARG A 89 -0.86 17.28 -2.31
C ARG A 89 -0.69 15.76 -2.44
N PRO A 90 -1.51 15.06 -3.24
CA PRO A 90 -1.34 13.64 -3.48
C PRO A 90 -0.11 13.34 -4.33
N VAL A 91 0.33 12.09 -4.26
CA VAL A 91 1.39 11.52 -5.08
C VAL A 91 0.83 10.38 -5.94
N LEU A 92 1.60 9.97 -6.95
CA LEU A 92 1.25 8.78 -7.74
C LEU A 92 1.56 7.53 -6.91
N VAL A 93 0.58 6.64 -6.82
CA VAL A 93 0.66 5.35 -6.13
C VAL A 93 0.50 4.25 -7.18
N ASN A 94 1.30 3.19 -7.10
CA ASN A 94 1.18 2.02 -7.96
C ASN A 94 -0.13 1.25 -7.68
N GLY A 95 -0.48 1.09 -6.41
CA GLY A 95 -1.80 0.57 -6.02
C GLY A 95 -1.87 -0.95 -5.91
N ASP A 96 -0.86 -1.68 -6.35
CA ASP A 96 -0.77 -3.14 -6.27
C ASP A 96 0.67 -3.62 -6.07
N LEU A 97 1.44 -2.88 -5.27
CA LEU A 97 2.86 -3.20 -5.15
C LEU A 97 3.11 -4.39 -4.20
N HIS A 98 3.57 -5.51 -4.76
CA HIS A 98 3.97 -6.70 -4.02
C HIS A 98 5.21 -7.34 -4.64
N VAL A 99 5.77 -8.37 -4.00
CA VAL A 99 7.03 -9.01 -4.45
C VAL A 99 7.01 -9.50 -5.91
N GLY A 100 5.84 -9.82 -6.48
CA GLY A 100 5.70 -10.22 -7.88
C GLY A 100 5.77 -9.04 -8.86
N ASN A 101 5.51 -7.82 -8.38
CA ASN A 101 5.53 -6.59 -9.16
C ASN A 101 6.84 -5.79 -8.98
N VAL A 102 7.88 -6.43 -8.44
CA VAL A 102 9.22 -5.85 -8.24
C VAL A 102 10.25 -6.67 -9.01
N LEU A 103 10.90 -6.04 -10.00
CA LEU A 103 11.98 -6.66 -10.76
C LEU A 103 13.33 -6.35 -10.11
N ILE A 104 14.05 -7.40 -9.75
CA ILE A 104 15.39 -7.34 -9.15
C ILE A 104 16.39 -7.98 -10.09
N ASP A 105 17.54 -7.36 -10.27
CA ASP A 105 18.66 -7.92 -11.00
C ASP A 105 19.25 -9.12 -10.23
N ASN A 106 19.40 -10.26 -10.91
CA ASN A 106 19.84 -11.49 -10.26
C ASN A 106 21.34 -11.51 -9.94
N GLU A 107 22.16 -10.69 -10.61
CA GLU A 107 23.61 -10.68 -10.42
C GLU A 107 24.02 -9.78 -9.26
N ASN A 108 23.50 -8.55 -9.20
CA ASN A 108 23.88 -7.57 -8.18
C ASN A 108 22.80 -7.34 -7.11
N GLY A 109 21.57 -7.81 -7.32
CA GLY A 109 20.48 -7.66 -6.37
C GLY A 109 19.82 -6.27 -6.36
N ASP A 110 20.09 -5.44 -7.36
CA ASP A 110 19.56 -4.09 -7.48
C ASP A 110 18.13 -4.06 -8.02
N LEU A 111 17.36 -3.07 -7.57
CA LEU A 111 16.04 -2.79 -8.10
C LEU A 111 16.13 -2.31 -9.55
N VAL A 112 15.49 -3.04 -10.46
CA VAL A 112 15.42 -2.73 -11.89
C VAL A 112 14.17 -1.92 -12.22
N ALA A 113 13.00 -2.40 -11.79
CA ALA A 113 11.73 -1.75 -12.10
C ALA A 113 10.62 -2.11 -11.10
N LEU A 114 9.66 -1.19 -10.97
CA LEU A 114 8.34 -1.46 -10.41
C LEU A 114 7.36 -1.56 -11.59
N ILE A 115 6.63 -2.67 -11.66
CA ILE A 115 5.75 -2.98 -12.80
C ILE A 115 4.30 -3.12 -12.34
N ASP A 116 3.42 -3.41 -13.29
CA ASP A 116 1.98 -3.60 -13.11
C ASP A 116 1.28 -2.41 -12.43
N TRP A 117 0.85 -1.45 -13.27
CA TRP A 117 0.28 -0.17 -12.85
C TRP A 117 -1.24 -0.13 -13.02
N GLN A 118 -1.91 -1.28 -13.11
CA GLN A 118 -3.36 -1.36 -13.35
C GLN A 118 -4.21 -0.76 -12.23
N CYS A 119 -3.66 -0.68 -11.01
CA CYS A 119 -4.30 -0.11 -9.84
C CYS A 119 -3.83 1.33 -9.54
N ALA A 120 -3.12 1.96 -10.47
CA ALA A 120 -2.49 3.26 -10.23
C ALA A 120 -3.51 4.36 -9.98
N HIS A 121 -3.25 5.19 -8.97
CA HIS A 121 -4.14 6.28 -8.56
C HIS A 121 -3.40 7.37 -7.78
N LEU A 122 -4.09 8.47 -7.49
CA LEU A 122 -3.57 9.52 -6.60
C LEU A 122 -3.89 9.22 -5.13
N GLY A 123 -2.86 9.26 -4.29
CA GLY A 123 -2.97 8.90 -2.88
C GLY A 123 -1.76 9.32 -2.06
N VAL A 124 -1.35 8.46 -1.14
CA VAL A 124 -0.16 8.65 -0.29
C VAL A 124 0.80 7.49 -0.49
N GLY A 125 2.06 7.77 -0.79
CA GLY A 125 2.99 6.72 -1.22
C GLY A 125 3.38 5.70 -0.16
N VAL A 126 3.02 5.90 1.11
CA VAL A 126 3.20 4.88 2.16
C VAL A 126 2.30 3.65 1.94
N GLU A 127 1.23 3.79 1.17
CA GLU A 127 0.39 2.68 0.74
C GLU A 127 1.19 1.59 0.02
N ASP A 128 1.98 1.97 -0.99
CA ASP A 128 2.83 1.03 -1.74
C ASP A 128 3.88 0.39 -0.82
N LEU A 129 4.48 1.19 0.07
CA LEU A 129 5.48 0.69 1.03
C LEU A 129 4.88 -0.37 1.97
N HIS A 130 3.67 -0.16 2.45
CA HIS A 130 2.99 -1.13 3.29
C HIS A 130 2.67 -2.41 2.53
N ARG A 131 2.12 -2.33 1.32
CA ARG A 131 1.80 -3.53 0.52
C ARG A 131 3.02 -4.39 0.25
N ILE A 132 4.12 -3.78 -0.22
CA ILE A 132 5.35 -4.54 -0.48
C ILE A 132 5.91 -5.12 0.81
N ALA A 133 5.91 -4.38 1.92
CA ALA A 133 6.39 -4.86 3.21
C ALA A 133 5.55 -6.05 3.73
N ILE A 134 4.22 -6.01 3.56
CA ILE A 134 3.33 -7.11 3.92
C ILE A 134 3.68 -8.38 3.14
N SER A 135 3.99 -8.24 1.85
CA SER A 135 4.34 -9.37 0.97
C SER A 135 5.79 -9.87 1.12
N ALA A 136 6.73 -9.01 1.54
CA ALA A 136 8.16 -9.30 1.52
C ALA A 136 8.76 -9.60 2.90
N LEU A 137 8.13 -9.16 3.99
CA LEU A 137 8.67 -9.25 5.35
C LEU A 137 7.76 -10.05 6.26
N THR A 138 8.34 -10.71 7.27
CA THR A 138 7.55 -11.31 8.36
C THR A 138 6.88 -10.23 9.22
N ALA A 139 5.88 -10.61 10.02
CA ALA A 139 5.22 -9.68 10.92
C ALA A 139 6.18 -9.04 11.96
N GLU A 140 7.19 -9.78 12.40
CA GLU A 140 8.24 -9.29 13.31
C GLU A 140 9.13 -8.27 12.62
N GLN A 141 9.69 -8.62 11.45
CA GLN A 141 10.51 -7.71 10.65
C GLN A 141 9.78 -6.41 10.31
N ARG A 142 8.47 -6.47 9.99
CA ARG A 142 7.67 -5.27 9.74
C ARG A 142 7.61 -4.35 10.97
N ARG A 143 7.38 -4.89 12.17
CA ARG A 143 7.34 -4.08 13.39
C ARG A 143 8.69 -3.40 13.65
N GLU A 144 9.78 -4.15 13.50
CA GLU A 144 11.14 -3.66 13.76
C GLU A 144 11.62 -2.63 12.72
N SER A 145 11.19 -2.76 11.46
CA SER A 145 11.70 -1.94 10.35
C SER A 145 10.75 -0.85 9.86
N SER A 146 9.47 -0.88 10.24
CA SER A 146 8.41 0.03 9.72
C SER A 146 8.84 1.50 9.72
N ARG A 147 9.21 2.03 10.89
CA ARG A 147 9.62 3.41 11.05
C ARG A 147 10.80 3.77 10.15
N MET A 148 11.85 2.96 10.19
CA MET A 148 13.05 3.18 9.37
C MET A 148 12.74 3.19 7.87
N LEU A 149 11.85 2.30 7.40
CA LEU A 149 11.47 2.26 5.98
C LEU A 149 10.65 3.49 5.56
N VAL A 150 9.75 3.97 6.44
CA VAL A 150 8.98 5.20 6.19
C VAL A 150 9.91 6.42 6.16
N GLU A 151 10.85 6.50 7.11
CA GLU A 151 11.89 7.54 7.16
C GLU A 151 12.75 7.53 5.89
N GLU A 152 13.21 6.36 5.44
CA GLU A 152 14.02 6.23 4.23
C GLU A 152 13.27 6.70 2.98
N MET A 153 11.99 6.32 2.85
CA MET A 153 11.13 6.74 1.75
C MET A 153 10.91 8.25 1.76
N TYR A 154 10.67 8.83 2.94
CA TYR A 154 10.49 10.28 3.10
C TYR A 154 11.77 11.05 2.77
N ASN A 155 12.92 10.62 3.29
CA ASN A 155 14.20 11.26 3.02
C ASN A 155 14.49 11.25 1.51
N SER A 156 14.29 10.10 0.86
CA SER A 156 14.47 10.01 -0.58
C SER A 156 13.49 10.87 -1.38
N LEU A 157 12.24 11.01 -0.93
CA LEU A 157 11.30 11.99 -1.49
C LEU A 157 11.90 13.40 -1.41
N VAL A 158 12.26 13.87 -0.22
CA VAL A 158 12.77 15.22 0.02
C VAL A 158 14.03 15.52 -0.80
N GLU A 159 14.99 14.60 -0.82
CA GLU A 159 16.24 14.71 -1.59
C GLU A 159 16.01 14.89 -3.09
N ASN A 160 14.88 14.42 -3.63
CA ASN A 160 14.60 14.40 -5.07
C ASN A 160 13.55 15.44 -5.49
N LEU A 161 13.15 16.35 -4.60
CA LEU A 161 12.18 17.42 -4.89
C LEU A 161 12.77 18.60 -5.68
N ASP A 162 14.10 18.68 -5.83
CA ASP A 162 14.79 19.73 -6.58
C ASP A 162 14.37 21.17 -6.19
N GLY A 163 14.15 21.40 -4.88
CA GLY A 163 13.76 22.70 -4.33
C GLY A 163 12.25 22.93 -4.21
N ALA A 164 11.41 21.97 -4.60
CA ALA A 164 9.98 22.01 -4.27
C ALA A 164 9.73 21.66 -2.80
N ASP A 165 8.66 22.21 -2.22
CA ASP A 165 8.23 21.85 -0.86
C ASP A 165 7.70 20.42 -0.80
N PRO A 166 7.98 19.65 0.27
CA PRO A 166 7.35 18.36 0.47
C PRO A 166 5.83 18.53 0.72
N PRO A 167 5.00 17.56 0.33
CA PRO A 167 3.54 17.64 0.53
C PRO A 167 3.16 17.54 2.02
N TYR A 168 3.99 16.90 2.84
CA TYR A 168 3.77 16.64 4.26
C TYR A 168 5.11 16.55 5.01
N SER A 169 5.08 16.62 6.34
CA SER A 169 6.25 16.31 7.18
C SER A 169 6.42 14.81 7.40
N LEU A 170 7.61 14.39 7.86
CA LEU A 170 7.84 13.01 8.31
C LEU A 170 6.86 12.59 9.41
N ASP A 171 6.60 13.46 10.39
CA ASP A 171 5.65 13.15 11.47
C ASP A 171 4.24 12.92 10.94
N THR A 172 3.81 13.73 9.96
CA THR A 172 2.52 13.54 9.29
C THR A 172 2.50 12.20 8.55
N LEU A 173 3.58 11.85 7.84
CA LEU A 173 3.68 10.59 7.12
C LEU A 173 3.65 9.38 8.06
N LEU A 174 4.29 9.46 9.24
CA LEU A 174 4.25 8.41 10.25
C LEU A 174 2.84 8.23 10.82
N VAL A 175 2.10 9.31 11.06
CA VAL A 175 0.69 9.24 11.48
C VAL A 175 -0.17 8.60 10.37
N VAL A 176 0.00 9.02 9.13
CA VAL A 176 -0.74 8.45 7.98
C VAL A 176 -0.40 6.98 7.77
N SER A 177 0.87 6.60 7.95
CA SER A 177 1.35 5.21 7.93
C SER A 177 0.54 4.35 8.90
N ASP A 178 0.42 4.78 10.16
CA ASP A 178 -0.32 4.03 11.18
C ASP A 178 -1.82 3.91 10.84
N ILE A 179 -2.41 4.98 10.28
CA ILE A 179 -3.83 4.99 9.87
C ILE A 179 -4.07 4.05 8.68
N LEU A 180 -3.17 4.02 7.68
CA LEU A 180 -3.35 3.28 6.44
C LEU A 180 -2.92 1.81 6.53
N PHE A 181 -2.06 1.44 7.48
CA PHE A 181 -1.57 0.07 7.58
C PHE A 181 -2.69 -1.00 7.64
N PRO A 182 -3.77 -0.84 8.44
CA PRO A 182 -4.87 -1.79 8.45
C PRO A 182 -5.60 -1.92 7.10
N HIS A 183 -5.79 -0.80 6.39
CA HIS A 183 -6.38 -0.80 5.04
C HIS A 183 -5.52 -1.60 4.07
N CYS A 184 -4.21 -1.35 4.07
CA CYS A 184 -3.26 -2.06 3.20
C CYS A 184 -3.26 -3.56 3.51
N ALA A 185 -3.26 -3.94 4.79
CA ALA A 185 -3.27 -5.34 5.21
C ALA A 185 -4.54 -6.09 4.80
N LEU A 186 -5.72 -5.52 5.05
CA LEU A 186 -6.99 -6.17 4.71
C LEU A 186 -7.18 -6.32 3.21
N TYR A 187 -6.86 -5.26 2.45
CA TYR A 187 -6.90 -5.32 0.99
C TYR A 187 -5.97 -6.41 0.45
N PHE A 188 -4.71 -6.41 0.89
CA PHE A 188 -3.70 -7.36 0.42
C PHE A 188 -4.04 -8.82 0.75
N VAL A 189 -4.46 -9.09 1.99
CA VAL A 189 -4.81 -10.46 2.44
C VAL A 189 -5.98 -11.02 1.64
N SER A 190 -7.00 -10.21 1.33
CA SER A 190 -8.17 -10.67 0.58
C SER A 190 -7.82 -11.16 -0.83
N VAL A 191 -6.97 -10.43 -1.55
CA VAL A 191 -6.67 -10.72 -2.96
C VAL A 191 -5.72 -11.91 -3.08
N PHE A 192 -4.67 -11.99 -2.25
CA PHE A 192 -3.63 -13.01 -2.41
C PHE A 192 -4.03 -14.40 -1.90
N ILE A 193 -4.90 -14.48 -0.91
CA ILE A 193 -5.38 -15.77 -0.39
C ILE A 193 -6.40 -16.41 -1.35
N SER A 194 -7.06 -15.61 -2.18
CA SER A 194 -7.98 -16.12 -3.20
C SER A 194 -7.28 -16.78 -4.39
N ILE A 195 -5.95 -16.63 -4.51
CA ILE A 195 -5.13 -17.10 -5.65
C ILE A 195 -4.29 -18.35 -5.26
N ILE A 196 -4.20 -18.69 -3.97
CA ILE A 196 -3.54 -19.88 -3.44
C ILE A 196 -4.57 -21.00 -3.24
#